data_AF-A0A2D7ZP25-F1
#
_entry.id   AF-A0A2D7ZP25-F1
#
_cell.length_a   1.000
_cell.length_b   1.000
_cell.length_c   1.000
_cell.angle_alpha   90.00
_cell.angle_beta   90.00
_cell.angle_gamma   90.00
#
_symmetry.space_group_name_H-M   'P 1'
#
loop_
_entity.id
_entity.type
_entity.pdbx_description
1 polymer ?
#
loop_
_entity_poly.entity_id
_entity_poly.type
_entity_poly.pdbx_seq_one_letter_code
_entity_poly.pdbx_strand_id
1 'polypeptide(L)'
;MLSAPFVTSITVLVLAAMSLAFARRAPAGTKLPMQWGLGRRPIWSAPRGIALAITPLLAAFTLTPFSLASLWVEPDEQLEFRLVLALVSLAYIAVHALHLYLLSRWLRSQDGG
;
A
#
# COMPACT_ATOMS: atom_id res chain seq x y z
N MET A 1 -23.21 -7.26 -5.33
CA MET A 1 -22.51 -6.94 -4.06
C MET A 1 -21.04 -7.35 -4.21
N LEU A 2 -20.09 -6.55 -3.73
CA LEU A 2 -18.65 -6.82 -3.87
C LEU A 2 -18.25 -7.95 -2.90
N SER A 3 -17.68 -9.06 -3.39
CA SER A 3 -17.22 -10.17 -2.54
C SER A 3 -15.87 -9.84 -1.90
N ALA A 4 -15.55 -10.46 -0.75
CA ALA A 4 -14.26 -10.29 -0.08
C ALA A 4 -13.05 -10.54 -1.01
N PRO A 5 -12.98 -11.64 -1.80
CA PRO A 5 -11.88 -11.84 -2.75
C PRO A 5 -11.81 -10.77 -3.84
N PHE A 6 -12.96 -10.23 -4.27
CA PHE A 6 -12.98 -9.13 -5.23
C PHE A 6 -12.39 -7.85 -4.63
N VAL A 7 -12.79 -7.48 -3.42
CA VAL A 7 -12.24 -6.32 -2.69
C VAL A 7 -10.75 -6.47 -2.50
N THR A 8 -10.28 -7.62 -1.99
CA THR A 8 -8.85 -7.89 -1.80
C THR A 8 -8.06 -7.78 -3.10
N SER A 9 -8.55 -8.40 -4.19
CA SER A 9 -7.88 -8.39 -5.48
C SER A 9 -7.75 -6.98 -6.05
N ILE A 10 -8.84 -6.20 -6.00
CA ILE A 10 -8.81 -4.79 -6.42
C ILE A 10 -7.82 -3.98 -5.59
N THR A 11 -7.84 -4.14 -4.27
CA THR A 11 -6.93 -3.40 -3.38
C THR A 11 -5.47 -3.66 -3.74
N VAL A 12 -5.08 -4.92 -3.91
CA VAL A 12 -3.70 -5.29 -4.29
C VAL A 12 -3.35 -4.72 -5.67
N LEU A 13 -4.25 -4.82 -6.66
CA LEU A 13 -4.03 -4.27 -8.00
C LEU A 13 -3.88 -2.75 -7.98
N VAL A 14 -4.70 -2.03 -7.21
CA VAL A 14 -4.61 -0.58 -7.06
C VAL A 14 -3.27 -0.19 -6.44
N LEU A 15 -2.84 -0.84 -5.35
CA LEU A 15 -1.55 -0.58 -4.72
C LEU A 15 -0.39 -0.86 -5.68
N ALA A 16 -0.42 -1.97 -6.41
CA ALA A 16 0.58 -2.32 -7.41
C ALA A 16 0.62 -1.29 -8.56
N ALA A 17 -0.54 -0.85 -9.04
CA ALA A 17 -0.64 0.17 -10.07
C ALA A 17 -0.09 1.53 -9.61
N MET A 18 -0.40 1.95 -8.38
CA MET A 18 0.16 3.16 -7.76
C MET A 18 1.69 3.08 -7.67
N SER A 19 2.20 1.94 -7.23
CA SER A 19 3.63 1.66 -7.13
C SER A 19 4.32 1.71 -8.49
N LEU A 20 3.74 1.09 -9.51
CA LEU A 20 4.27 1.10 -10.88
C LEU A 20 4.22 2.50 -11.50
N ALA A 21 3.13 3.25 -11.28
CA ALA A 21 3.00 4.62 -11.74
C ALA A 21 4.05 5.54 -11.10
N PHE A 22 4.33 5.36 -9.80
CA PHE A 22 5.38 6.10 -9.11
C PHE A 22 6.78 5.70 -9.58
N ALA A 23 7.01 4.39 -9.79
CA ALA A 23 8.29 3.87 -10.30
C ALA A 23 8.72 4.54 -11.61
N ARG A 24 7.78 4.87 -12.50
CA ARG A 24 8.07 5.56 -13.77
C ARG A 24 8.62 6.98 -13.60
N ARG A 25 8.39 7.63 -12.44
CA ARG A 25 8.86 8.99 -12.13
C ARG A 25 10.12 9.00 -11.28
N ALA A 26 10.34 7.96 -10.48
CA ALA A 26 11.50 7.87 -9.60
C ALA A 26 12.75 7.38 -10.38
N PRO A 27 13.90 8.07 -10.28
CA PRO A 27 15.11 7.66 -10.98
C PRO A 27 15.53 6.23 -10.62
N ALA A 28 16.06 5.51 -11.61
CA ALA A 28 16.62 4.20 -11.40
C ALA A 28 17.85 4.28 -10.48
N GLY A 29 18.00 3.32 -9.56
CA GLY A 29 19.11 3.28 -8.61
C GLY A 29 18.91 4.13 -7.34
N THR A 30 17.89 4.97 -7.26
CA THR A 30 17.60 5.75 -6.05
C THR A 30 17.16 4.83 -4.90
N LYS A 31 17.74 5.05 -3.71
CA LYS A 31 17.21 4.50 -2.46
C LYS A 31 16.08 5.41 -1.98
N LEU A 32 14.89 4.84 -1.81
CA LEU A 32 13.72 5.56 -1.35
C LEU A 32 13.61 5.46 0.17
N PRO A 33 13.30 6.55 0.86
CA PRO A 33 13.08 6.52 2.30
C PRO A 33 11.80 5.73 2.62
N MET A 34 11.90 4.89 3.64
CA MET A 34 10.81 4.02 4.09
C MET A 34 10.26 4.48 5.44
N GLN A 35 11.09 5.15 6.23
CA GLN A 35 10.73 5.75 7.50
C GLN A 35 11.44 7.11 7.64
N TRP A 36 10.71 8.08 8.16
CA TRP A 36 11.22 9.43 8.44
C TRP A 36 11.43 9.61 9.94
N GLY A 37 12.61 10.09 10.32
CA GLY A 37 12.89 10.51 11.69
C GLY A 37 12.46 11.94 11.97
N LEU A 38 12.76 12.38 13.19
CA LEU A 38 12.60 13.78 13.59
C LEU A 38 13.45 14.68 12.68
N GLY A 39 12.86 15.77 12.19
CA GLY A 39 13.54 16.71 11.28
C GLY A 39 13.52 16.34 9.79
N ARG A 40 12.59 15.47 9.35
CA ARG A 40 12.40 15.05 7.93
C ARG A 40 13.58 14.28 7.31
N ARG A 41 14.53 13.81 8.11
CA ARG A 41 15.63 12.97 7.63
C ARG A 41 15.18 11.51 7.54
N PRO A 42 15.47 10.79 6.43
CA PRO A 42 15.25 9.35 6.37
C PRO A 42 16.04 8.62 7.45
N ILE A 43 15.38 7.77 8.24
CA ILE A 43 16.07 6.87 9.19
C ILE A 43 16.33 5.50 8.56
N TRP A 44 15.48 5.10 7.62
CA TRP A 44 15.62 3.87 6.86
C TRP A 44 15.25 4.11 5.41
N SER A 45 16.02 3.53 4.49
CA SER A 45 15.81 3.61 3.04
C SER A 45 16.07 2.27 2.39
N ALA A 46 15.35 1.97 1.31
CA ALA A 46 15.47 0.73 0.57
C ALA A 46 15.63 0.99 -0.94
N PRO A 47 16.20 0.05 -1.71
CA PRO A 47 16.20 0.13 -3.17
C PRO A 47 14.76 0.34 -3.70
N ARG A 48 14.60 1.21 -4.71
CA ARG A 48 13.29 1.58 -5.29
C ARG A 48 12.33 0.41 -5.49
N GLY A 49 12.81 -0.70 -6.05
CA GLY A 49 11.98 -1.88 -6.32
C GLY A 49 11.41 -2.50 -5.04
N ILE A 50 12.26 -2.67 -4.01
CA ILE A 50 11.83 -3.17 -2.70
C ILE A 50 10.88 -2.16 -2.07
N ALA A 51 11.25 -0.89 -2.08
CA ALA A 51 10.47 0.17 -1.44
C ALA A 51 9.01 0.24 -1.91
N LEU A 52 8.80 0.13 -3.22
CA LEU A 52 7.48 0.19 -3.83
C LEU A 52 6.72 -1.14 -3.72
N ALA A 53 7.42 -2.28 -3.63
CA ALA A 53 6.77 -3.58 -3.50
C ALA A 53 6.24 -3.88 -2.08
N ILE A 54 6.79 -3.26 -1.03
CA ILE A 54 6.44 -3.62 0.36
C ILE A 54 4.95 -3.48 0.65
N THR A 55 4.31 -2.35 0.33
CA THR A 55 2.88 -2.16 0.67
C THR A 55 1.95 -3.08 -0.11
N PRO A 56 2.06 -3.25 -1.45
CA PRO A 56 1.26 -4.22 -2.18
C PRO A 56 1.43 -5.65 -1.65
N LEU A 57 2.67 -6.07 -1.33
CA LEU A 57 2.93 -7.40 -0.79
C LEU A 57 2.34 -7.56 0.61
N LEU A 58 2.51 -6.58 1.50
CA LEU A 58 1.95 -6.61 2.84
C LEU A 58 0.42 -6.68 2.81
N ALA A 59 -0.22 -5.92 1.92
CA ALA A 59 -1.66 -6.01 1.70
C ALA A 59 -2.07 -7.41 1.19
N ALA A 60 -1.34 -7.98 0.22
CA ALA A 60 -1.62 -9.32 -0.27
C ALA A 60 -1.48 -10.39 0.84
N PHE A 61 -0.40 -10.34 1.62
CA PHE A 61 -0.14 -11.30 2.70
C PHE A 61 -1.12 -11.19 3.87
N THR A 62 -1.60 -9.99 4.17
CA THR A 62 -2.52 -9.78 5.30
C THR A 62 -3.97 -9.93 4.88
N LEU A 63 -4.40 -9.35 3.76
CA LEU A 63 -5.81 -9.37 3.35
C LEU A 63 -6.25 -10.70 2.74
N THR A 64 -5.36 -11.44 2.08
CA THR A 64 -5.74 -12.72 1.43
C THR A 64 -6.22 -13.77 2.44
N PRO A 65 -5.52 -14.03 3.57
CA PRO A 65 -6.03 -14.95 4.58
C PRO A 65 -7.40 -14.56 5.14
N PHE A 66 -7.64 -13.28 5.45
CA PHE A 66 -8.96 -12.80 5.88
C PHE A 66 -10.00 -13.02 4.78
N SER A 67 -9.65 -12.72 3.53
CA SER A 67 -10.53 -12.94 2.39
C SER A 67 -10.94 -14.42 2.24
N LEU A 68 -10.02 -15.36 2.42
CA LEU A 68 -10.34 -16.79 2.42
C LEU A 68 -11.17 -17.20 3.64
N ALA A 69 -10.87 -16.65 4.82
CA ALA A 69 -11.64 -16.92 6.04
C ALA A 69 -13.12 -16.52 5.87
N SER A 70 -13.41 -15.51 5.05
CA SER A 70 -14.79 -15.09 4.74
C SER A 70 -15.68 -16.19 4.13
N LEU A 71 -15.08 -17.24 3.54
CA LEU A 71 -15.82 -18.38 2.99
C LEU A 71 -16.47 -19.25 4.08
N TRP A 72 -16.04 -19.09 5.34
CA TRP A 72 -16.49 -19.85 6.50
C TRP A 72 -17.27 -18.99 7.51
N VAL A 73 -17.53 -17.72 7.18
CA VAL A 73 -18.28 -16.79 8.05
C VAL A 73 -19.77 -17.03 7.90
N GLU A 74 -20.50 -17.03 9.01
CA GLU A 74 -21.95 -17.24 9.01
C GLU A 74 -22.68 -16.12 8.22
N PRO A 75 -23.82 -16.43 7.58
CA PRO A 75 -24.51 -15.48 6.69
C PRO A 75 -24.88 -14.14 7.33
N ASP A 76 -25.19 -14.13 8.63
CA ASP A 76 -25.55 -12.94 9.41
C ASP A 76 -24.35 -12.02 9.70
N GLU A 77 -23.15 -12.58 9.90
CA GLU A 77 -21.91 -11.82 10.15
C GLU A 77 -21.22 -11.33 8.86
N GLN A 78 -21.60 -11.86 7.70
CA GLN A 78 -20.94 -11.57 6.44
C GLN A 78 -20.91 -10.08 6.05
N LEU A 79 -21.93 -9.30 6.44
CA LEU A 79 -21.96 -7.87 6.14
C LEU A 79 -20.87 -7.12 6.92
N GLU A 80 -20.81 -7.34 8.22
CA GLU A 80 -19.82 -6.70 9.11
C GLU A 80 -18.40 -7.06 8.68
N PHE A 81 -18.17 -8.35 8.40
CA PHE A 81 -16.89 -8.83 7.89
C PHE A 81 -16.45 -8.08 6.63
N ARG A 82 -17.36 -7.93 5.65
CA ARG A 82 -17.07 -7.21 4.40
C ARG A 82 -16.79 -5.72 4.65
N LEU A 83 -17.51 -5.08 5.56
CA LEU A 83 -17.30 -3.67 5.88
C LEU A 83 -15.93 -3.44 6.52
N VAL A 84 -15.53 -4.31 7.47
CA VAL A 84 -14.19 -4.25 8.07
C VAL A 84 -13.11 -4.45 7.01
N LEU A 85 -13.24 -5.48 6.16
CA LEU A 85 -12.28 -5.73 5.09
C LEU A 85 -12.17 -4.55 4.10
N ALA A 86 -13.30 -3.91 3.77
CA ALA A 86 -13.33 -2.72 2.92
C ALA A 86 -12.65 -1.51 3.58
N LEU A 87 -12.90 -1.27 4.88
CA LEU A 87 -12.27 -0.19 5.63
C LEU A 87 -10.75 -0.38 5.74
N VAL A 88 -10.29 -1.59 6.06
CA VAL A 88 -8.85 -1.90 6.13
C VAL A 88 -8.20 -1.77 4.74
N SER A 89 -8.90 -2.21 3.69
CA SER A 89 -8.45 -2.03 2.30
C SER A 89 -8.29 -0.56 1.92
N LEU A 90 -9.26 0.28 2.29
CA LEU A 90 -9.20 1.72 2.08
C LEU A 90 -8.05 2.35 2.86
N ALA A 91 -7.82 1.92 4.09
CA ALA A 91 -6.71 2.38 4.92
C ALA A 91 -5.35 2.06 4.27
N TYR A 92 -5.18 0.85 3.72
CA TYR A 92 -3.98 0.50 2.94
C TYR A 92 -3.75 1.46 1.76
N ILE A 93 -4.78 1.74 0.98
CA ILE A 93 -4.70 2.65 -0.17
C ILE A 93 -4.35 4.06 0.28
N ALA A 94 -5.01 4.57 1.32
CA ALA A 94 -4.78 5.91 1.85
C ALA A 94 -3.36 6.08 2.40
N VAL A 95 -2.89 5.11 3.20
CA VAL A 95 -1.53 5.12 3.76
C VAL A 95 -0.50 5.00 2.64
N HIS A 96 -0.72 4.15 1.63
CA HIS A 96 0.19 4.04 0.49
C HIS A 96 0.24 5.33 -0.33
N ALA A 97 -0.92 5.97 -0.58
CA ALA A 97 -0.98 7.25 -1.26
C ALA A 97 -0.20 8.34 -0.49
N LEU A 98 -0.39 8.40 0.84
CA LEU A 98 0.35 9.30 1.72
C LEU A 98 1.86 9.03 1.65
N HIS A 99 2.27 7.76 1.69
CA HIS A 99 3.66 7.36 1.56
C HIS A 99 4.27 7.83 0.23
N LEU A 100 3.60 7.59 -0.90
CA LEU A 100 4.06 8.05 -2.21
C LEU A 100 4.07 9.58 -2.33
N TYR A 101 3.14 10.27 -1.67
CA TYR A 101 3.14 11.73 -1.60
C TYR A 101 4.36 12.26 -0.85
N LEU A 102 4.70 11.68 0.31
CA LEU A 102 5.90 12.03 1.07
C LEU A 102 7.19 11.76 0.28
N LEU A 103 7.24 10.63 -0.44
CA LEU A 103 8.33 10.32 -1.36
C LEU A 103 8.45 11.36 -2.49
N SER A 104 7.32 11.73 -3.10
CA SER A 104 7.30 12.76 -4.15
C SER A 104 7.83 14.10 -3.63
N ARG A 105 7.41 14.48 -2.41
CA ARG A 105 7.86 15.72 -1.76
C ARG A 105 9.35 15.66 -1.45
N TRP A 106 9.85 14.52 -0.98
CA TRP A 106 11.27 14.33 -0.68
C TRP A 106 12.13 14.37 -1.95
N LEU A 107 11.73 13.69 -3.03
CA LEU A 107 12.47 13.74 -4.30
C LEU A 107 12.61 15.19 -4.81
N ARG A 108 11.53 15.97 -4.79
CA ARG A 108 11.57 17.39 -5.17
C ARG A 108 12.51 18.25 -4.31
N SER A 109 12.69 17.93 -3.02
CA SER A 109 13.64 18.66 -2.19
C SER A 109 15.09 18.30 -2.48
N GLN A 110 15.35 17.17 -3.14
CA GLN A 110 16.69 16.76 -3.58
C GLN A 110 17.05 17.35 -4.95
N ASP A 111 16.06 17.61 -5.82
CA ASP A 111 16.30 18.16 -7.17
C ASP A 111 16.54 19.70 -7.16
N GLY A 112 16.14 20.39 -6.09
CA GLY A 112 16.24 21.85 -5.95
C GLY A 112 17.38 22.34 -5.05
N GLY A 113 18.31 21.47 -4.65
CA GLY A 113 19.51 21.79 -3.87
C GLY A 113 20.76 21.30 -4.56
#